data_AF-A0A5C9AAC1-F1
#
_entry.id   AF-A0A5C9AAC1-F1
#
_cell.length_a   1.000
_cell.length_b   1.000
_cell.length_c   1.000
_cell.angle_alpha   90.00
_cell.angle_beta   90.00
_cell.angle_gamma   90.00
#
_symmetry.space_group_name_H-M   'P 1'
#
loop_
_entity.id
_entity.type
_entity.pdbx_description
1 polymer ?
#
loop_
_entity_poly.entity_id
_entity_poly.type
_entity_poly.pdbx_seq_one_letter_code
_entity_poly.pdbx_strand_id
1 'polypeptide(L)' 'EPLDAGELSLAALTHHISIAPGKMFSTGENWSRFFRFNTAWQWGEREEQAVKQLGKLIQERL' A
#
# COMPACT_ATOMS: atom_id res chain seq x y z
N GLU A 1 -11.08 1.26 -13.63
CA GLU A 1 -11.27 2.39 -12.68
C GLU A 1 -9.94 2.78 -12.06
N PRO A 2 -9.84 3.94 -11.39
CA PRO A 2 -8.72 4.24 -10.51
C PRO A 2 -8.35 3.12 -9.53
N LEU A 3 -7.07 2.79 -9.37
CA LEU A 3 -6.62 1.95 -8.26
C LEU A 3 -6.89 2.65 -6.91
N ASP A 4 -7.71 2.04 -6.04
CA ASP A 4 -7.97 2.52 -4.68
C ASP A 4 -6.97 1.91 -3.69
N ALA A 5 -6.27 2.76 -2.94
CA ALA A 5 -5.26 2.33 -1.97
C ALA A 5 -5.87 1.63 -0.74
N GLY A 6 -7.16 1.83 -0.46
CA GLY A 6 -7.91 1.08 0.55
C GLY A 6 -8.13 -0.37 0.13
N GLU A 7 -8.53 -0.60 -1.13
CA GLU A 7 -8.64 -1.95 -1.69
C GLU A 7 -7.27 -2.64 -1.76
N LEU A 8 -6.23 -1.90 -2.20
CA LEU A 8 -4.85 -2.37 -2.15
C LEU A 8 -4.44 -2.75 -0.72
N SER A 9 -4.82 -1.95 0.28
CA SER A 9 -4.52 -2.25 1.68
C SER A 9 -5.17 -3.54 2.15
N LEU A 10 -6.42 -3.80 1.76
CA LEU A 10 -7.10 -5.06 2.11
C LEU A 10 -6.39 -6.27 1.48
N ALA A 11 -5.97 -6.14 0.21
CA ALA A 11 -5.20 -7.17 -0.47
C ALA A 11 -3.80 -7.38 0.15
N ALA A 12 -3.09 -6.29 0.49
CA ALA A 12 -1.77 -6.36 1.11
C ALA A 12 -1.81 -7.01 2.51
N LEU A 13 -2.89 -6.78 3.26
CA LEU A 13 -3.06 -7.36 4.60
C LEU A 13 -3.10 -8.89 4.59
N THR A 14 -3.57 -9.54 3.53
CA THR A 14 -3.55 -11.01 3.41
C THR A 14 -2.13 -11.57 3.33
N HIS A 15 -1.16 -10.74 2.95
CA HIS A 15 0.28 -11.03 2.90
C HIS A 15 1.05 -10.46 4.10
N HIS A 16 0.35 -10.04 5.17
CA HIS A 16 0.94 -9.40 6.35
C HIS A 16 1.69 -8.09 6.06
N ILE A 17 1.24 -7.35 5.04
CA ILE A 17 1.77 -6.04 4.65
C ILE A 17 0.74 -4.98 5.02
N SER A 18 1.14 -4.02 5.86
CA SER A 18 0.30 -2.91 6.27
C SER A 18 0.74 -1.63 5.55
N ILE A 19 -0.19 -0.97 4.86
CA ILE A 19 -0.03 0.37 4.29
C ILE A 19 -1.10 1.29 4.89
N ALA A 20 -0.87 2.61 4.87
CA ALA A 20 -1.87 3.58 5.30
C ALA A 20 -2.44 4.32 4.08
N PRO A 21 -3.71 4.06 3.69
CA PRO A 21 -4.34 4.71 2.53
C PRO A 21 -4.43 6.23 2.67
N GLY A 22 -4.29 6.95 1.55
CA GLY A 22 -4.29 8.41 1.46
C GLY A 22 -5.53 9.06 2.04
N LYS A 23 -6.69 8.41 1.89
CA LYS A 23 -7.97 8.87 2.46
C LYS A 23 -7.96 9.00 4.00
N MET A 24 -7.04 8.34 4.70
CA MET A 24 -6.87 8.55 6.14
C MET A 24 -6.29 9.92 6.49
N PHE A 25 -5.68 10.61 5.52
CA PHE A 25 -4.97 11.88 5.71
C PHE A 25 -5.67 13.07 5.04
N SER A 26 -6.87 12.86 4.47
CA SER A 26 -7.61 13.90 3.75
C SER A 26 -9.11 13.74 3.97
N THR A 27 -9.85 14.84 3.93
CA THR A 27 -11.30 14.85 4.11
C THR A 27 -12.11 14.59 2.82
N GLY A 28 -11.45 14.23 1.71
CA GLY A 28 -12.09 13.97 0.42
C GLY A 28 -11.38 12.88 -0.38
N GLU A 29 -11.96 12.48 -1.51
CA GLU A 29 -11.53 11.31 -2.29
C GLU A 29 -10.32 11.55 -3.21
N ASN A 30 -9.82 12.78 -3.30
CA ASN A 30 -8.75 13.16 -4.23
C ASN A 30 -7.42 12.41 -4.01
N TRP A 31 -7.26 11.75 -2.87
CA TRP A 31 -6.05 11.02 -2.49
C TRP A 31 -6.27 9.51 -2.38
N SER A 32 -7.38 8.97 -2.90
CA SER A 32 -7.72 7.55 -2.84
C SER A 32 -6.66 6.63 -3.46
N ARG A 33 -5.89 7.13 -4.44
CA ARG A 33 -4.82 6.38 -5.15
C ARG A 33 -3.47 6.36 -4.44
N PHE A 34 -3.30 7.14 -3.37
CA PHE A 34 -2.02 7.30 -2.69
C PHE A 34 -2.02 6.56 -1.36
N PHE A 35 -0.84 6.25 -0.84
CA PHE A 35 -0.66 5.69 0.50
C PHE A 35 0.68 6.13 1.09
N ARG A 36 0.80 6.08 2.42
CA ARG A 36 2.05 6.36 3.12
C ARG A 36 2.93 5.12 3.14
N PHE A 37 4.18 5.28 2.71
CA PHE A 37 5.24 4.30 2.84
C PHE A 37 6.17 4.67 4.00
N ASN A 38 6.54 3.71 4.85
CA ASN A 38 7.34 3.95 6.06
C ASN A 38 8.73 3.29 5.92
N THR A 39 9.78 4.10 6.11
CA THR A 39 11.19 3.66 6.13
C THR A 39 11.91 4.05 7.43
N ALA A 40 11.15 4.29 8.51
CA ALA A 40 11.69 4.73 9.80
C ALA A 40 12.41 3.61 10.57
N TRP A 41 12.13 2.35 10.22
CA TRP A 41 12.78 1.17 10.80
C TRP A 41 13.84 0.61 9.85
N GLN A 42 14.72 -0.25 10.38
CA GLN A 42 15.76 -0.89 9.58
C GLN A 42 15.15 -1.67 8.41
N TRP A 43 15.71 -1.47 7.21
CA TRP A 43 15.35 -2.24 6.03
C TRP A 43 16.12 -3.55 5.99
N GLY A 44 15.41 -4.66 6.18
CA GLY A 44 15.94 -6.01 6.05
C GLY A 44 15.35 -6.77 4.87
N GLU A 45 15.62 -8.06 4.84
CA GLU A 45 15.09 -8.96 3.82
C GLU A 45 13.55 -9.02 3.86
N ARG A 46 12.95 -8.94 5.05
CA ARG A 46 11.49 -8.93 5.21
C ARG A 46 10.86 -7.74 4.50
N GLU A 47 11.37 -6.53 4.73
CA GLU A 47 10.86 -5.29 4.14
C GLU A 47 11.05 -5.30 2.62
N GLU A 48 12.20 -5.79 2.16
CA GLU A 48 12.49 -5.98 0.73
C GLU A 48 11.47 -6.93 0.04
N GLN A 49 11.17 -8.08 0.65
CA GLN A 49 10.18 -9.02 0.10
C GLN A 49 8.76 -8.45 0.18
N ALA A 50 8.42 -7.74 1.26
CA ALA A 50 7.14 -7.07 1.40
C ALA A 50 6.90 -6.03 0.29
N VAL A 51 7.91 -5.21 -0.03
CA VAL A 51 7.79 -4.22 -1.11
C VAL A 51 7.67 -4.87 -2.48
N LYS A 52 8.43 -5.94 -2.74
CA LYS A 52 8.28 -6.71 -3.98
C LYS A 52 6.88 -7.30 -4.11
N GLN A 53 6.33 -7.88 -3.05
CA GLN A 53 4.97 -8.40 -3.05
C GLN A 53 3.94 -7.29 -3.24
N LEU A 54 4.12 -6.14 -2.59
CA LEU A 54 3.25 -4.97 -2.78
C LEU A 54 3.28 -4.48 -4.24
N GLY A 55 4.46 -4.45 -4.87
CA GLY A 55 4.60 -4.12 -6.29
C GLY A 55 3.84 -5.05 -7.23
N LYS A 56 3.86 -6.37 -6.95
CA LYS A 56 3.05 -7.36 -7.69
C LYS A 56 1.55 -7.11 -7.53
N LEU A 57 1.09 -6.86 -6.30
CA LEU A 57 -0.31 -6.58 -6.01
C LEU A 57 -0.81 -5.31 -6.71
N ILE A 58 0.04 -4.28 -6.85
CA ILE A 58 -0.25 -3.09 -7.63
C ILE A 58 -0.37 -3.44 -9.11
N GLN A 59 0.58 -4.20 -9.67
CA GLN A 59 0.58 -4.59 -11.08
C GLN A 59 -0.66 -5.39 -11.49
N GLU A 60 -1.15 -6.28 -10.63
CA GLU A 60 -2.38 -7.06 -10.86
C GLU A 60 -3.66 -6.20 -10.94
N ARG A 61 -3.60 -4.94 -10.49
CA ARG A 61 -4.73 -4.02 -10.36
C ARG A 61 -4.59 -2.77 -11.25
N LEU A 62 -3.54 -2.71 -12.07
CA LEU A 62 -3.40 -1.74 -13.16
C LEU A 62 -4.20 -2.21 -14.39
#